data_AF-A0ABD5S4I3-F1
#
_entry.id   AF-A0ABD5S4I3-F1
#
_cell.length_a   1.000
_cell.length_b   1.000
_cell.length_c   1.000
_cell.angle_alpha   90.00
_cell.angle_beta   90.00
_cell.angle_gamma   90.00
#
_symmetry.space_group_name_H-M   'P 1'
#
loop_
_entity.id
_entity.type
_entity.pdbx_description
1 polymer ?
#
loop_
_entity_poly.entity_id
_entity_poly.type
_entity_poly.pdbx_seq_one_letter_code
_entity_poly.pdbx_strand_id
1 'polypeptide(L)'
;PVQLRDSFGTVEWRSPDAALPSQALRLADTVADLVGHLDGVDVRIEGKTGEITDDAVVLPEFDAVVEYVDAAIEDGLESEAVRSYLDRMGFDVDAFEPVSHEIDGRESISTEEARELRLEHAERVKHDVRRARSIRSD
;
A
#
# COMPACT_ATOMS: atom_id res chain seq x y z
N PRO A 1 -1.57 11.75 -7.17
CA PRO A 1 -0.95 10.59 -6.47
C PRO A 1 0.15 9.89 -7.29
N VAL A 2 0.10 9.92 -8.62
CA VAL A 2 1.10 9.28 -9.51
C VAL A 2 1.69 10.31 -10.49
N GLN A 3 2.97 10.19 -10.81
CA GLN A 3 3.65 11.04 -11.79
C GLN A 3 4.55 10.23 -12.73
N LEU A 4 4.47 10.49 -14.04
CA LEU A 4 5.42 9.96 -15.02
C LEU A 4 6.76 10.71 -14.94
N ARG A 5 7.87 9.97 -14.98
CA ARG A 5 9.23 10.49 -14.87
C ARG A 5 10.03 10.08 -16.10
N ASP A 6 9.77 10.78 -17.21
CA ASP A 6 10.35 10.48 -18.53
C ASP A 6 11.89 10.39 -18.51
N SER A 7 12.56 11.25 -17.74
CA SER A 7 14.02 11.24 -17.61
C SER A 7 14.59 9.93 -17.04
N PHE A 8 13.76 9.14 -16.35
CA PHE A 8 14.14 7.86 -15.75
C PHE A 8 13.36 6.68 -16.35
N GLY A 9 12.39 6.94 -17.24
CA GLY A 9 11.49 5.91 -17.76
C GLY A 9 10.66 5.23 -16.67
N THR A 10 10.30 5.96 -15.61
CA THR A 10 9.60 5.38 -14.45
C THR A 10 8.27 6.06 -14.18
N VAL A 11 7.41 5.33 -13.44
CA VAL A 11 6.20 5.86 -12.83
C VAL A 11 6.45 6.01 -11.34
N GLU A 12 6.23 7.21 -10.81
CA GLU A 12 6.45 7.54 -9.40
C GLU A 12 5.11 7.60 -8.67
N TRP A 13 4.95 6.74 -7.66
CA TRP A 13 3.80 6.75 -6.76
C TRP A 13 4.13 7.53 -5.48
N ARG A 14 3.29 8.51 -5.13
CA ARG A 14 3.55 9.51 -4.08
C ARG A 14 2.47 9.61 -2.99
N SER A 15 1.53 8.68 -2.97
CA SER A 15 0.48 8.65 -1.94
C SER A 15 0.64 7.62 -0.81
N PRO A 16 1.60 6.67 -0.80
CA PRO A 16 1.80 5.82 0.37
C PRO A 16 2.25 6.62 1.59
N ASP A 17 1.72 6.27 2.75
CA ASP A 17 2.20 6.76 4.04
C ASP A 17 3.60 6.21 4.36
N ALA A 18 4.27 6.86 5.32
CA ALA A 18 5.51 6.32 5.86
C ALA A 18 5.24 5.01 6.60
N ALA A 19 5.96 3.95 6.20
CA ALA A 19 5.85 2.61 6.77
C ALA A 19 7.23 2.08 7.21
N LEU A 20 7.24 0.93 7.89
CA LEU A 20 8.49 0.22 8.17
C LEU A 20 9.18 -0.21 6.85
N PRO A 21 10.52 -0.24 6.80
CA PRO A 21 11.24 -0.63 5.58
C PRO A 21 10.78 -1.95 4.97
N SER A 22 10.52 -2.99 5.77
CA SER A 22 10.00 -4.27 5.29
C SER A 22 8.62 -4.17 4.66
N GLN A 23 7.72 -3.33 5.20
CA GLN A 23 6.39 -3.10 4.64
C GLN A 23 6.45 -2.30 3.34
N ALA A 24 7.33 -1.28 3.27
CA ALA A 24 7.53 -0.52 2.05
C ALA A 24 8.11 -1.40 0.93
N LEU A 25 9.06 -2.29 1.25
CA LEU A 25 9.60 -3.26 0.29
C LEU A 25 8.54 -4.28 -0.14
N ARG A 26 7.75 -4.82 0.81
CA ARG A 26 6.64 -5.72 0.49
C ARG A 26 5.66 -5.07 -0.48
N LEU A 27 5.26 -3.83 -0.22
CA LEU A 27 4.35 -3.10 -1.11
C LEU A 27 4.98 -2.90 -2.49
N ALA A 28 6.26 -2.55 -2.55
CA ALA A 28 6.98 -2.40 -3.83
C ALA A 28 7.05 -3.72 -4.60
N ASP A 29 7.32 -4.84 -3.92
CA ASP A 29 7.35 -6.18 -4.53
C ASP A 29 5.96 -6.58 -5.03
N THR A 30 4.90 -6.39 -4.24
CA THR A 30 3.50 -6.66 -4.67
C THR A 30 3.13 -5.86 -5.92
N VAL A 31 3.48 -4.58 -5.97
CA VAL A 31 3.21 -3.74 -7.16
C VAL A 31 4.07 -4.18 -8.34
N ALA A 32 5.33 -4.55 -8.12
CA ALA A 32 6.21 -5.05 -9.18
C ALA A 32 5.71 -6.37 -9.78
N ASP A 33 5.24 -7.30 -8.94
CA ASP A 33 4.65 -8.57 -9.35
C ASP A 33 3.37 -8.33 -10.17
N LEU A 34 2.49 -7.43 -9.70
CA LEU A 34 1.29 -7.05 -10.42
C LEU A 34 1.60 -6.44 -11.80
N VAL A 35 2.53 -5.49 -11.86
CA VAL A 35 2.95 -4.86 -13.13
C VAL A 35 3.63 -5.88 -14.04
N GLY A 36 4.40 -6.80 -13.48
CA GLY A 36 5.00 -7.92 -14.21
C GLY A 36 3.97 -8.86 -14.82
N HIS A 37 2.85 -9.11 -14.11
CA HIS A 37 1.74 -9.90 -14.62
C HIS A 37 1.03 -9.26 -15.82
N LEU A 38 1.09 -7.93 -15.95
CA LEU A 38 0.50 -7.24 -17.12
C LEU A 38 1.21 -7.60 -18.44
N ASP A 39 2.45 -8.09 -18.39
CA ASP A 39 3.19 -8.53 -19.57
C ASP A 39 2.69 -9.90 -20.03
N GLY A 40 1.74 -9.90 -20.97
CA GLY A 40 1.20 -11.11 -21.60
C GLY A 40 -0.28 -11.38 -21.38
N VAL A 41 -1.00 -10.49 -20.67
CA VAL A 41 -2.45 -10.56 -20.45
C VAL A 41 -3.15 -9.35 -21.06
N ASP A 42 -4.44 -9.47 -21.39
CA ASP A 42 -5.21 -8.34 -21.90
C ASP A 42 -5.50 -7.34 -20.77
N VAL A 43 -5.25 -6.04 -21.01
CA VAL A 43 -5.51 -4.98 -20.02
C VAL A 43 -6.58 -4.06 -20.56
N ARG A 44 -7.72 -4.01 -19.86
CA ARG A 44 -8.86 -3.16 -20.24
C ARG A 44 -9.38 -2.35 -19.07
N ILE A 45 -9.98 -1.21 -19.40
CA ILE A 45 -10.69 -0.37 -18.44
C ILE A 45 -12.19 -0.61 -18.66
N GLU A 46 -12.89 -1.14 -17.66
CA GLU A 46 -14.30 -1.46 -17.77
C GLU A 46 -15.03 -1.49 -16.42
N GLY A 47 -16.18 -0.82 -16.38
CA GLY A 47 -17.11 -0.90 -15.24
C GLY A 47 -16.50 -0.36 -13.95
N LYS A 48 -16.98 -0.88 -12.81
CA LYS A 48 -16.65 -0.35 -11.48
C LYS A 48 -15.82 -1.28 -10.61
N THR A 49 -15.74 -2.56 -10.97
CA THR A 49 -15.36 -3.59 -10.01
C THR A 49 -13.85 -3.80 -9.93
N GLY A 50 -13.19 -3.87 -11.08
CA GLY A 50 -11.80 -4.32 -11.19
C GLY A 50 -11.61 -5.79 -10.81
N GLU A 51 -10.79 -6.52 -11.56
CA GLU A 51 -10.43 -7.91 -11.27
C GLU A 51 -9.18 -8.34 -12.02
N ILE A 52 -8.45 -9.29 -11.44
CA ILE A 52 -7.37 -10.01 -12.09
C ILE A 52 -7.83 -11.43 -12.36
N THR A 53 -7.60 -11.90 -13.59
CA THR A 53 -7.85 -13.28 -14.04
C THR A 53 -6.62 -13.80 -14.77
N ASP A 54 -6.57 -15.10 -15.07
CA ASP A 54 -5.45 -15.69 -15.80
C ASP A 54 -5.26 -15.11 -17.22
N ASP A 55 -6.33 -14.58 -17.82
CA ASP A 55 -6.34 -14.11 -19.21
C ASP A 55 -6.34 -12.57 -19.34
N ALA A 56 -6.80 -11.87 -18.31
CA ALA A 56 -7.01 -10.42 -18.37
C ALA A 56 -6.92 -9.73 -17.00
N VAL A 57 -6.50 -8.47 -17.05
CA VAL A 57 -6.60 -7.50 -15.95
C VAL A 57 -7.60 -6.42 -16.33
N VAL A 58 -8.67 -6.34 -15.53
CA VAL A 58 -9.72 -5.33 -15.69
C VAL A 58 -9.50 -4.25 -14.65
N LEU A 59 -9.23 -3.05 -15.12
CA LEU A 59 -9.17 -1.86 -14.28
C LEU A 59 -10.56 -1.20 -14.25
N PRO A 60 -11.02 -0.72 -13.08
CA PRO A 60 -12.26 0.03 -13.03
C PRO A 60 -12.11 1.38 -13.76
N GLU A 61 -13.22 1.92 -14.25
CA GLU A 61 -13.28 3.27 -14.80
C GLU A 61 -12.84 4.31 -13.77
N PHE A 62 -12.34 5.44 -14.25
CA PHE A 62 -11.73 6.45 -13.38
C PHE A 62 -12.68 6.96 -12.29
N ASP A 63 -13.97 7.11 -12.59
CA ASP A 63 -14.97 7.54 -11.60
C ASP A 63 -15.09 6.54 -10.43
N ALA A 64 -15.02 5.23 -10.72
CA ALA A 64 -15.01 4.20 -9.69
C ALA A 64 -13.68 4.16 -8.92
N VAL A 65 -12.55 4.47 -9.58
CA VAL A 65 -11.26 4.64 -8.87
C VAL A 65 -11.34 5.79 -7.86
N VAL A 66 -11.98 6.91 -8.23
CA VAL A 66 -12.18 8.04 -7.31
C VAL A 66 -13.05 7.60 -6.12
N GLU A 67 -14.17 6.90 -6.37
CA GLU A 67 -15.01 6.35 -5.29
C GLU A 67 -14.21 5.45 -4.32
N TYR A 68 -13.34 4.56 -4.84
CA TYR A 68 -12.47 3.74 -3.99
C TYR A 68 -11.43 4.54 -3.23
N VAL A 69 -10.83 5.55 -3.85
CA VAL A 69 -9.82 6.39 -3.21
C VAL A 69 -10.44 7.21 -2.08
N ASP A 70 -11.61 7.80 -2.29
CA ASP A 70 -12.31 8.56 -1.25
C ASP A 70 -12.68 7.65 -0.08
N ALA A 71 -13.25 6.46 -0.35
CA ALA A 71 -13.54 5.47 0.69
C ALA A 71 -12.28 4.98 1.43
N ALA A 72 -11.15 4.84 0.74
CA ALA A 72 -9.88 4.45 1.37
C ALA A 72 -9.30 5.57 2.26
N ILE A 73 -9.53 6.84 1.91
CA ILE A 73 -9.10 7.99 2.72
C ILE A 73 -9.99 8.14 3.96
N GLU A 74 -11.30 7.99 3.81
CA GLU A 74 -12.27 8.21 4.90
C GLU A 74 -12.36 7.01 5.85
N ASP A 75 -12.51 5.81 5.30
CA ASP A 75 -12.83 4.59 6.06
C ASP A 75 -11.69 3.55 6.05
N GLY A 76 -10.67 3.74 5.19
CA GLY A 76 -9.57 2.79 5.05
C GLY A 76 -10.05 1.36 4.79
N LEU A 77 -9.54 0.40 5.57
CA LEU A 77 -9.92 -1.02 5.48
C LEU A 77 -11.25 -1.33 6.20
N GLU A 78 -11.88 -0.39 6.91
CA GLU A 78 -13.23 -0.62 7.44
C GLU A 78 -14.25 -0.70 6.29
N SER A 79 -13.98 -0.02 5.17
CA SER A 79 -14.77 -0.12 3.94
C SER A 79 -14.68 -1.52 3.31
N GLU A 80 -15.81 -2.22 3.26
CA GLU A 80 -15.95 -3.50 2.55
C GLU A 80 -15.65 -3.36 1.06
N ALA A 81 -16.01 -2.22 0.46
CA ALA A 81 -15.78 -1.95 -0.95
C ALA A 81 -14.27 -1.89 -1.26
N VAL A 82 -13.50 -1.20 -0.41
CA VAL A 82 -12.03 -1.10 -0.53
C VAL A 82 -11.38 -2.47 -0.34
N ARG A 83 -11.73 -3.20 0.73
CA ARG A 83 -11.18 -4.55 0.98
C ARG A 83 -11.46 -5.50 -0.18
N SER A 84 -12.69 -5.53 -0.66
CA SER A 84 -13.09 -6.41 -1.75
C SER A 84 -12.39 -6.06 -3.06
N TYR A 85 -12.14 -4.77 -3.32
CA TYR A 85 -11.37 -4.33 -4.48
C TYR A 85 -9.90 -4.76 -4.38
N LEU A 86 -9.24 -4.50 -3.25
CA LEU A 86 -7.85 -4.87 -3.04
C LEU A 86 -7.64 -6.39 -3.16
N ASP A 87 -8.54 -7.20 -2.59
CA ASP A 87 -8.52 -8.66 -2.71
C ASP A 87 -8.62 -9.13 -4.18
N ARG A 88 -9.57 -8.59 -4.95
CA ARG A 88 -9.69 -8.89 -6.40
C ARG A 88 -8.48 -8.47 -7.22
N MET A 89 -7.76 -7.45 -6.75
CA MET A 89 -6.52 -6.97 -7.36
C MET A 89 -5.27 -7.69 -6.81
N GLY A 90 -5.44 -8.75 -6.00
CA GLY A 90 -4.36 -9.62 -5.54
C GLY A 90 -3.59 -9.09 -4.32
N PHE A 91 -4.13 -8.11 -3.59
CA PHE A 91 -3.51 -7.60 -2.37
C PHE A 91 -3.96 -8.39 -1.14
N ASP A 92 -3.00 -9.00 -0.45
CA ASP A 92 -3.20 -9.51 0.91
C ASP A 92 -3.06 -8.35 1.92
N VAL A 93 -4.19 -7.74 2.27
CA VAL A 93 -4.22 -6.58 3.18
C VAL A 93 -3.81 -6.96 4.62
N ASP A 94 -4.01 -8.21 5.02
CA ASP A 94 -3.65 -8.71 6.36
C ASP A 94 -2.14 -8.89 6.51
N ALA A 95 -1.38 -8.88 5.41
CA ALA A 95 0.08 -8.89 5.44
C ALA A 95 0.72 -7.54 5.83
N PHE A 96 -0.10 -6.50 6.02
CA PHE A 96 0.33 -5.16 6.39
C PHE A 96 -0.17 -4.79 7.80
N GLU A 97 0.65 -4.04 8.54
CA GLU A 97 0.35 -3.55 9.88
C GLU A 97 0.50 -2.02 9.88
N PRO A 98 -0.56 -1.25 9.52
CA PRO A 98 -0.48 0.19 9.41
C PRO A 98 -0.24 0.86 10.76
N VAL A 99 0.72 1.77 10.83
CA VAL A 99 1.03 2.54 12.05
C VAL A 99 -0.08 3.53 12.41
N SER A 100 -0.87 3.97 11.43
CA SER A 100 -1.97 4.93 11.63
C SER A 100 -2.97 4.47 12.69
N HIS A 101 -3.27 3.16 12.78
CA HIS A 101 -4.19 2.60 13.78
C HIS A 101 -3.72 2.78 15.23
N GLU A 102 -2.42 2.95 15.48
CA GLU A 102 -1.88 3.10 16.84
C GLU A 102 -1.97 4.54 17.36
N ILE A 103 -2.13 5.48 16.44
CA ILE A 103 -2.27 6.92 16.69
C ILE A 103 -3.74 7.34 16.56
N ASP A 104 -4.57 6.50 15.97
CA ASP A 104 -6.00 6.72 15.81
C ASP A 104 -6.72 6.99 17.15
N GLY A 105 -7.76 7.82 17.09
CA GLY A 105 -8.54 8.26 18.25
C GLY A 105 -7.87 9.32 19.13
N ARG A 106 -6.67 9.80 18.81
CA ARG A 106 -6.00 10.89 19.54
C ARG A 106 -6.26 12.25 18.88
N GLU A 107 -7.06 13.10 19.52
CA GLU A 107 -7.29 14.48 19.05
C GLU A 107 -6.02 15.35 19.15
N SER A 108 -5.19 15.10 20.16
CA SER A 108 -3.89 15.75 20.33
C SER A 108 -2.93 14.86 21.12
N ILE A 109 -1.64 15.14 21.02
CA ILE A 109 -0.59 14.50 21.82
C ILE A 109 0.26 15.57 22.47
N SER A 110 0.65 15.34 23.73
CA SER A 110 1.62 16.17 24.42
C SER A 110 3.03 15.98 23.84
N THR A 111 3.93 16.89 24.19
CA THR A 111 5.33 16.79 23.75
C THR A 111 6.02 15.53 24.29
N GLU A 112 5.67 15.10 25.51
CA GLU A 112 6.24 13.89 26.11
C GLU A 112 5.73 12.63 25.42
N GLU A 113 4.42 12.51 25.18
CA GLU A 113 3.86 11.38 24.43
C GLU A 113 4.43 11.32 23.01
N ALA A 114 4.58 12.46 22.34
CA ALA A 114 5.21 12.53 21.04
C ALA A 114 6.68 12.07 21.09
N ARG A 115 7.39 12.31 22.18
CA ARG A 115 8.77 11.83 22.37
C ARG A 115 8.78 10.31 22.57
N GLU A 116 7.91 9.78 23.42
CA GLU A 116 7.78 8.35 23.66
C GLU A 116 7.46 7.59 22.37
N LEU A 117 6.46 8.05 21.62
CA LEU A 117 6.10 7.47 20.31
C LEU A 117 7.29 7.45 19.34
N ARG A 118 8.04 8.56 19.23
CA ARG A 118 9.23 8.60 18.35
C ARG A 118 10.30 7.60 18.78
N LEU A 119 10.54 7.43 20.07
CA LEU A 119 11.51 6.46 20.59
C LEU A 119 11.06 5.02 20.33
N GLU A 120 9.76 4.74 20.52
CA GLU A 120 9.17 3.43 20.21
C GLU A 120 9.32 3.09 18.73
N HIS A 121 8.91 3.98 17.82
CA HIS A 121 9.05 3.77 16.39
C HIS A 121 10.53 3.66 15.95
N ALA A 122 11.45 4.38 16.60
CA ALA A 122 12.88 4.24 16.33
C ALA A 122 13.39 2.82 16.66
N GLU A 123 12.96 2.22 17.77
CA GLU A 123 13.30 0.83 18.09
C GLU A 123 12.64 -0.16 17.13
N ARG A 124 11.39 0.09 16.68
CA ARG A 124 10.73 -0.74 15.66
C ARG A 124 11.49 -0.74 14.34
N VAL A 125 11.86 0.43 13.83
CA VAL A 125 12.69 0.56 12.60
C VAL A 125 14.03 -0.16 12.77
N LYS A 126 14.70 0.01 13.91
CA LYS A 126 15.96 -0.68 14.20
C LYS A 126 15.81 -2.19 14.22
N HIS A 127 14.72 -2.70 14.81
CA HIS A 127 14.43 -4.13 14.82
C HIS A 127 14.13 -4.67 13.41
N ASP A 128 13.29 -3.97 12.65
CA ASP A 128 12.92 -4.31 11.28
C ASP A 128 14.16 -4.47 10.37
N VAL A 129 15.06 -3.49 10.41
CA VAL A 129 16.32 -3.51 9.65
C VAL A 129 17.25 -4.65 10.09
N ARG A 130 17.31 -4.96 11.39
CA ARG A 130 18.15 -6.05 11.91
C ARG A 130 17.65 -7.43 11.48
N ARG A 131 16.33 -7.64 11.51
CA ARG A 131 15.71 -8.89 11.04
C ARG A 131 16.05 -9.15 9.57
N ALA A 132 15.96 -8.12 8.72
CA ALA A 132 16.32 -8.22 7.30
C ALA A 132 17.80 -8.56 7.06
N ARG A 133 18.72 -8.10 7.92
CA ARG A 133 20.16 -8.44 7.83
C ARG A 133 20.47 -9.87 8.26
N SER A 134 19.74 -10.40 9.25
CA SER A 134 19.95 -11.76 9.76
C SER A 134 19.64 -12.82 8.70
N ILE A 135 18.65 -12.58 7.83
CA ILE A 135 18.24 -13.51 6.77
C ILE A 135 19.30 -13.61 5.64
N ARG A 136 20.19 -12.61 5.48
CA ARG A 136 21.27 -12.64 4.49
C ARG A 136 22.57 -13.30 4.99
N SER A 137 22.59 -13.81 6.22
CA SER A 137 23.73 -14.50 6.82
C SER A 137 23.36 -15.97 7.10
N ASP A 138 22.98 -16.70 6.06
CA ASP A 138 22.94 -18.17 6.01
C ASP A 138 23.27 -18.63 4.59
#